data_AF-A0A965MQL8-F1
#
_entry.id   AF-A0A965MQL8-F1
#
_cell.length_a   1.000
_cell.length_b   1.000
_cell.length_c   1.000
_cell.angle_alpha   90.00
_cell.angle_beta   90.00
_cell.angle_gamma   90.00
#
_symmetry.space_group_name_H-M   'P 1'
#
loop_
_entity.id
_entity.type
_entity.pdbx_description
1 polymer ?
#
loop_
_entity_poly.entity_id
_entity_poly.type
_entity_poly.pdbx_seq_one_letter_code
_entity_poly.pdbx_strand_id
1 'polypeptide(L)'
;MNFKIIIFMVLLFYINIQHAYSNDSFEGLSFIHVTPYNSSKVIKSVYADVLSHIKPQLIESTNSRYTDVHETGHYIHNELRNYYRKILYKPVNVFYCLKNKAVIIDEPPNIKIRHIKNYIPEILKSSRYKLYMVDQIQHWDDTPTYILDEWNCYILGAECAIDDYNNNLPLEKTNAVSGALEFSIYTAAFALAIKNINPVFWENNTQLKCFIKYNLIRAEKVFNTGSGIEHFHYGEQDRLLQALLKHPDAQGIRDFLKLEFDGIFVDYNKK
;
A
#
# COMPACT_ATOMS: atom_id res chain seq x y z
N MET A 1 -28.58 6.79 -33.08
CA MET A 1 -27.17 6.66 -32.69
C MET A 1 -26.62 5.39 -33.33
N ASN A 2 -25.53 5.48 -34.10
CA ASN A 2 -25.13 4.45 -35.07
C ASN A 2 -24.42 3.28 -34.37
N PHE A 3 -24.93 2.05 -34.51
CA PHE A 3 -24.43 0.84 -33.82
C PHE A 3 -22.92 0.57 -34.08
N LYS A 4 -22.43 0.97 -35.26
CA LYS A 4 -21.00 0.89 -35.62
C LYS A 4 -20.10 1.82 -34.79
N ILE A 5 -20.60 2.98 -34.37
CA ILE A 5 -19.83 3.93 -33.54
C ILE A 5 -19.66 3.35 -32.12
N ILE A 6 -20.69 2.70 -31.59
CA ILE A 6 -20.65 2.06 -30.26
C ILE A 6 -19.61 0.93 -30.26
N ILE A 7 -19.61 0.05 -31.26
CA ILE A 7 -18.64 -1.05 -31.36
C ILE A 7 -17.21 -0.51 -31.49
N PHE A 8 -16.99 0.54 -32.29
CA PHE A 8 -15.64 1.11 -32.47
C PHE A 8 -15.12 1.78 -31.19
N MET A 9 -15.99 2.47 -30.44
CA MET A 9 -15.62 3.06 -29.14
C MET A 9 -15.34 1.97 -28.09
N VAL A 10 -16.12 0.88 -28.06
CA VAL A 10 -15.87 -0.26 -27.17
C VAL A 10 -14.55 -0.96 -27.52
N LEU A 11 -14.23 -1.12 -28.81
CA LEU A 11 -12.96 -1.73 -29.24
C LEU A 11 -11.75 -0.86 -28.89
N LEU A 12 -11.81 0.45 -29.15
CA LEU A 12 -10.75 1.39 -28.76
C LEU A 12 -10.56 1.45 -27.24
N PHE A 13 -11.65 1.36 -26.49
CA PHE A 13 -11.60 1.30 -25.04
C PHE A 13 -10.94 0.02 -24.53
N TYR A 14 -11.29 -1.13 -25.12
CA TYR A 14 -10.70 -2.43 -24.78
C TYR A 14 -9.21 -2.49 -25.12
N ILE A 15 -8.80 -1.94 -26.27
CA ILE A 15 -7.39 -1.84 -26.69
C ILE A 15 -6.59 -0.95 -25.75
N ASN A 16 -7.15 0.19 -25.31
CA ASN A 16 -6.48 1.08 -24.35
C ASN A 16 -6.31 0.45 -22.96
N ILE A 17 -7.25 -0.39 -22.51
CA ILE A 17 -7.12 -1.11 -21.23
C ILE A 17 -6.03 -2.20 -21.32
N GLN A 18 -5.93 -2.92 -22.44
CA GLN A 18 -4.87 -3.93 -22.64
C GLN A 18 -3.47 -3.30 -22.72
N HIS A 19 -3.35 -2.11 -23.33
CA HIS A 19 -2.09 -1.35 -23.34
C HIS A 19 -1.70 -0.73 -22.01
N ALA A 20 -2.63 -0.65 -21.04
CA ALA A 20 -2.30 -0.10 -19.72
C ALA A 20 -1.35 -1.01 -18.95
N TYR A 21 -1.39 -2.33 -19.19
CA TYR A 21 -0.57 -3.29 -18.46
C TYR A 21 0.87 -3.35 -18.98
N SER A 22 1.85 -3.03 -18.12
CA SER A 22 3.26 -3.16 -18.45
C SER A 22 3.73 -4.63 -18.37
N ASN A 23 4.67 -5.04 -19.23
CA ASN A 23 5.27 -6.39 -19.20
C ASN A 23 6.07 -6.71 -17.92
N ASP A 24 6.30 -5.73 -17.05
CA ASP A 24 6.87 -5.97 -15.73
C ASP A 24 5.78 -6.58 -14.84
N SER A 25 5.86 -7.89 -14.59
CA SER A 25 5.00 -8.58 -13.62
C SER A 25 5.84 -9.06 -12.44
N PHE A 26 5.32 -8.86 -11.23
CA PHE A 26 5.87 -9.45 -10.01
C PHE A 26 4.97 -10.61 -9.61
N GLU A 27 5.39 -11.85 -9.89
CA GLU A 27 4.66 -13.06 -9.45
C GLU A 27 3.16 -13.07 -9.79
N GLY A 28 2.76 -12.53 -10.95
CA GLY A 28 1.35 -12.43 -11.35
C GLY A 28 0.66 -11.12 -10.96
N LEU A 29 1.33 -10.22 -10.24
CA LEU A 29 0.88 -8.85 -10.04
C LEU A 29 0.98 -8.06 -11.34
N SER A 30 -0.14 -7.52 -11.78
CA SER A 30 -0.23 -6.71 -13.00
C SER A 30 -0.15 -5.23 -12.66
N PHE A 31 0.80 -4.52 -13.26
CA PHE A 31 0.97 -3.08 -13.10
C PHE A 31 0.41 -2.31 -14.29
N ILE A 32 -0.18 -1.16 -14.01
CA ILE A 32 -0.50 -0.16 -15.02
C ILE A 32 0.59 0.92 -15.08
N HIS A 33 0.80 1.50 -16.27
CA HIS A 33 1.66 2.67 -16.41
C HIS A 33 0.96 3.95 -15.94
N VAL A 34 1.69 4.80 -15.21
CA VAL A 34 1.24 6.13 -14.79
C VAL A 34 2.18 7.17 -15.40
N THR A 35 1.64 8.05 -16.22
CA THR A 35 2.44 9.09 -16.87
C THR A 35 2.72 10.23 -15.88
N PRO A 36 3.98 10.63 -15.66
CA PRO A 36 4.29 11.80 -14.85
C PRO A 36 3.82 13.09 -15.53
N TYR A 37 3.39 14.08 -14.75
CA TYR A 37 3.02 15.42 -15.24
C TYR A 37 4.23 16.18 -15.80
N ASN A 38 5.44 15.88 -15.29
CA ASN A 38 6.69 16.52 -15.69
C ASN A 38 7.73 15.48 -16.16
N SER A 39 7.57 14.98 -17.39
CA SER A 39 8.43 13.95 -17.99
C SER A 39 9.86 14.42 -18.36
N SER A 40 10.13 15.73 -18.30
CA SER A 40 11.42 16.31 -18.71
C SER A 40 12.51 16.26 -17.62
N LYS A 41 12.18 15.83 -16.40
CA LYS A 41 13.15 15.71 -15.30
C LYS A 41 13.61 14.27 -15.14
N VAL A 42 14.92 14.07 -15.08
CA VAL A 42 15.50 12.77 -14.68
C VAL A 42 15.06 12.49 -13.24
N ILE A 43 14.24 11.45 -13.05
CA ILE A 43 13.83 10.96 -11.74
C ILE A 43 15.04 10.29 -11.09
N LYS A 44 15.61 10.93 -10.06
CA LYS A 44 16.83 10.47 -9.37
C LYS A 44 16.61 10.05 -7.91
N SER A 45 15.43 10.27 -7.36
CA SER A 45 15.09 9.96 -5.97
C SER A 45 13.62 9.54 -5.86
N VAL A 46 13.28 8.85 -4.78
CA VAL A 46 11.90 8.45 -4.46
C VAL A 46 11.00 9.69 -4.36
N TYR A 47 11.49 10.74 -3.72
CA TYR A 47 10.79 12.02 -3.62
C TYR A 47 10.45 12.61 -5.00
N ALA A 48 11.45 12.69 -5.89
CA ALA A 48 11.25 13.26 -7.22
C ALA A 48 10.30 12.40 -8.07
N ASP A 49 10.34 11.08 -7.89
CA ASP A 49 9.43 10.14 -8.56
C ASP A 49 7.98 10.46 -8.17
N VAL A 50 7.67 10.41 -6.87
CA VAL A 50 6.31 10.60 -6.38
C VAL A 50 5.78 12.00 -6.73
N LEU A 51 6.54 13.06 -6.48
CA LEU A 51 6.09 14.43 -6.77
C LEU A 51 5.94 14.73 -8.28
N SER A 52 6.54 13.92 -9.16
CA SER A 52 6.34 14.08 -10.61
C SER A 52 4.95 13.60 -11.08
N HIS A 53 4.20 12.90 -10.23
CA HIS A 53 2.90 12.30 -10.53
C HIS A 53 1.70 13.04 -9.93
N ILE A 54 1.92 14.18 -9.28
CA ILE A 54 0.85 15.08 -8.82
C ILE A 54 0.81 16.36 -9.65
N LYS A 55 -0.38 16.96 -9.77
CA LYS A 55 -0.55 18.26 -10.41
C LYS A 55 0.23 19.33 -9.65
N PRO A 56 1.02 20.19 -10.32
CA PRO A 56 1.88 21.17 -9.65
C PRO A 56 1.17 22.07 -8.64
N GLN A 57 -0.10 22.42 -8.89
CA GLN A 57 -0.90 23.27 -8.00
C GLN A 57 -1.32 22.62 -6.67
N LEU A 58 -1.08 21.32 -6.50
CA LEU A 58 -1.39 20.58 -5.27
C LEU A 58 -0.15 20.30 -4.42
N ILE A 59 1.04 20.74 -4.86
CA ILE A 59 2.28 20.58 -4.10
C ILE A 59 2.32 21.67 -3.03
N GLU A 60 1.79 21.36 -1.85
CA GLU A 60 1.97 22.17 -0.65
C GLU A 60 3.07 21.55 0.21
N SER A 61 4.33 21.97 0.03
CA SER A 61 5.43 21.50 0.87
C SER A 61 5.41 22.26 2.20
N THR A 62 4.97 21.57 3.25
CA THR A 62 4.86 22.16 4.60
C THR A 62 5.48 21.30 5.69
N ASN A 63 5.88 20.06 5.37
CA ASN A 63 6.42 19.09 6.31
C ASN A 63 7.78 18.54 5.82
N SER A 64 8.20 17.42 6.39
CA SER A 64 9.36 16.68 5.94
C SER A 64 9.11 15.90 4.65
N ARG A 65 10.18 15.62 3.92
CA ARG A 65 10.13 14.99 2.59
C ARG A 65 9.40 13.66 2.57
N TYR A 66 9.56 12.82 3.61
CA TYR A 66 8.85 11.55 3.68
C TYR A 66 7.35 11.73 3.94
N THR A 67 6.97 12.75 4.73
CA THR A 67 5.58 13.12 4.98
C THR A 67 4.95 13.66 3.70
N ASP A 68 5.64 14.56 2.99
CA ASP A 68 5.21 15.07 1.70
C ASP A 68 4.99 13.93 0.70
N VAL A 69 5.87 12.92 0.67
CA VAL A 69 5.70 11.71 -0.16
C VAL A 69 4.48 10.88 0.26
N HIS A 70 4.25 10.69 1.55
CA HIS A 70 3.09 9.96 2.07
C HIS A 70 1.77 10.64 1.63
N GLU A 71 1.64 11.93 1.88
CA GLU A 71 0.45 12.71 1.50
C GLU A 71 0.27 12.77 -0.02
N THR A 72 1.38 12.97 -0.76
CA THR A 72 1.36 12.96 -2.24
C THR A 72 0.88 11.61 -2.78
N GLY A 73 1.26 10.50 -2.13
CA GLY A 73 0.73 9.16 -2.43
C GLY A 73 -0.80 9.14 -2.43
N HIS A 74 -1.43 9.64 -1.36
CA HIS A 74 -2.90 9.69 -1.27
C HIS A 74 -3.54 10.53 -2.38
N TYR A 75 -2.95 11.66 -2.77
CA TYR A 75 -3.46 12.46 -3.88
C TYR A 75 -3.39 11.70 -5.22
N ILE A 76 -2.28 11.03 -5.51
CA ILE A 76 -2.12 10.21 -6.71
C ILE A 76 -3.15 9.07 -6.71
N HIS A 77 -3.27 8.36 -5.59
CA HIS A 77 -4.21 7.23 -5.45
C HIS A 77 -5.65 7.70 -5.64
N ASN A 78 -6.03 8.84 -5.07
CA ASN A 78 -7.36 9.40 -5.24
C ASN A 78 -7.67 9.79 -6.68
N GLU A 79 -6.73 10.45 -7.38
CA GLU A 79 -6.91 10.79 -8.80
C GLU A 79 -7.09 9.53 -9.65
N LEU A 80 -6.19 8.56 -9.50
CA LEU A 80 -6.23 7.30 -10.25
C LEU A 80 -7.49 6.48 -9.93
N ARG A 81 -7.85 6.36 -8.65
CA ARG A 81 -9.08 5.67 -8.21
C ARG A 81 -10.31 6.27 -8.87
N ASN A 82 -10.45 7.60 -8.86
CA ASN A 82 -11.62 8.27 -9.45
C ASN A 82 -11.68 8.06 -10.97
N TYR A 83 -10.52 8.10 -11.64
CA TYR A 83 -10.42 7.80 -13.06
C TYR A 83 -10.84 6.35 -13.40
N TYR A 84 -10.24 5.37 -12.72
CA TYR A 84 -10.49 3.95 -13.01
C TYR A 84 -11.86 3.45 -12.54
N ARG A 85 -12.42 3.97 -11.44
CA ARG A 85 -13.81 3.68 -11.04
C ARG A 85 -14.80 4.06 -12.15
N LYS A 86 -14.60 5.22 -12.79
CA LYS A 86 -15.45 5.69 -13.88
C LYS A 86 -15.34 4.82 -15.14
N ILE A 87 -14.12 4.40 -15.47
CA ILE A 87 -13.82 3.64 -16.69
C ILE A 87 -14.21 2.16 -16.56
N LEU A 88 -13.95 1.57 -15.41
CA LEU A 88 -14.24 0.16 -15.16
C LEU A 88 -15.68 -0.08 -14.70
N TYR A 89 -16.43 0.98 -14.37
CA TYR A 89 -17.79 0.91 -13.84
C TYR A 89 -17.94 -0.03 -12.63
N LYS A 90 -16.90 -0.11 -11.78
CA LYS A 90 -16.90 -0.91 -10.55
C LYS A 90 -16.06 -0.26 -9.44
N PRO A 91 -16.33 -0.58 -8.16
CA PRO A 91 -15.50 -0.12 -7.05
C PRO A 91 -14.09 -0.71 -7.14
N VAL A 92 -13.10 0.17 -7.30
CA VAL A 92 -11.67 -0.16 -7.24
C VAL A 92 -10.94 0.86 -6.39
N ASN A 93 -9.73 0.51 -5.98
CA ASN A 93 -8.72 1.43 -5.49
C ASN A 93 -7.45 1.27 -6.34
N VAL A 94 -6.61 2.30 -6.38
CA VAL A 94 -5.43 2.30 -7.25
C VAL A 94 -4.23 2.84 -6.49
N PHE A 95 -3.14 2.07 -6.45
CA PHE A 95 -1.98 2.33 -5.60
C PHE A 95 -0.72 2.54 -6.44
N TYR A 96 -0.09 3.70 -6.29
CA TYR A 96 1.17 4.03 -6.95
C TYR A 96 2.33 3.26 -6.31
N CYS A 97 3.23 2.74 -7.12
CA CYS A 97 4.25 1.78 -6.70
C CYS A 97 5.66 2.19 -7.17
N LEU A 98 5.87 3.50 -7.37
CA LEU A 98 7.07 4.10 -7.97
C LEU A 98 7.31 3.68 -9.42
N LYS A 99 8.29 4.31 -10.06
CA LYS A 99 8.78 4.00 -11.40
C LYS A 99 7.66 4.01 -12.44
N ASN A 100 6.77 4.99 -12.36
CA ASN A 100 5.64 5.17 -13.26
C ASN A 100 4.68 3.96 -13.27
N LYS A 101 4.54 3.24 -12.14
CA LYS A 101 3.69 2.06 -12.01
C LYS A 101 2.62 2.27 -10.96
N ALA A 102 1.42 1.77 -11.22
CA ALA A 102 0.38 1.60 -10.22
C ALA A 102 -0.29 0.24 -10.33
N VAL A 103 -1.06 -0.13 -9.31
CA VAL A 103 -1.81 -1.38 -9.25
C VAL A 103 -3.28 -1.07 -9.01
N ILE A 104 -4.16 -1.63 -9.82
CA ILE A 104 -5.61 -1.56 -9.62
C ILE A 104 -6.03 -2.76 -8.77
N ILE A 105 -6.77 -2.50 -7.69
CA ILE A 105 -7.30 -3.50 -6.77
C ILE A 105 -8.82 -3.35 -6.68
N ASP A 106 -9.53 -4.46 -6.82
CA ASP A 106 -10.97 -4.51 -6.61
C ASP A 106 -11.30 -4.39 -5.12
N GLU A 107 -12.34 -3.62 -4.80
CA GLU A 107 -12.84 -3.55 -3.42
C GLU A 107 -13.45 -4.91 -3.04
N PRO A 108 -13.04 -5.54 -1.92
CA PRO A 108 -13.60 -6.82 -1.50
C PRO A 108 -15.07 -6.62 -1.08
N PRO A 109 -16.04 -7.34 -1.68
CA PRO A 109 -17.44 -7.11 -1.39
C PRO A 109 -17.80 -7.59 0.01
N ASN A 110 -18.69 -6.85 0.68
CA ASN A 110 -19.22 -7.13 2.02
C ASN A 110 -18.18 -7.15 3.15
N ILE A 111 -17.00 -6.58 2.92
CA ILE A 111 -15.98 -6.38 3.96
C ILE A 111 -16.03 -4.92 4.41
N LYS A 112 -15.79 -4.70 5.70
CA LYS A 112 -15.77 -3.39 6.32
C LYS A 112 -14.60 -3.28 7.29
N ILE A 113 -14.14 -2.06 7.57
CA ILE A 113 -13.04 -1.86 8.54
C ILE A 113 -13.39 -2.43 9.91
N ARG A 114 -14.65 -2.30 10.35
CA ARG A 114 -15.13 -2.90 11.60
C ARG A 114 -15.04 -4.44 11.65
N HIS A 115 -14.97 -5.13 10.52
CA HIS A 115 -14.75 -6.58 10.49
C HIS A 115 -13.27 -6.88 10.74
N ILE A 116 -12.38 -6.11 10.13
CA ILE A 116 -10.92 -6.29 10.17
C ILE A 116 -10.38 -6.11 11.58
N LYS A 117 -10.86 -5.09 12.30
CA LYS A 117 -10.38 -4.81 13.67
C LYS A 117 -10.51 -6.00 14.64
N ASN A 118 -11.45 -6.90 14.39
CA ASN A 118 -11.68 -8.10 15.22
C ASN A 118 -10.60 -9.18 15.00
N TYR A 119 -9.82 -9.06 13.92
CA TYR A 119 -8.71 -9.95 13.60
C TYR A 119 -7.35 -9.40 14.05
N ILE A 120 -7.32 -8.23 14.72
CA ILE A 120 -6.09 -7.62 15.26
C ILE A 120 -6.03 -7.91 16.76
N PRO A 121 -5.13 -8.82 17.21
CA PRO A 121 -4.92 -9.09 18.63
C PRO A 121 -4.51 -7.83 19.39
N GLU A 122 -4.91 -7.71 20.66
CA GLU A 122 -4.65 -6.50 21.46
C GLU A 122 -3.15 -6.16 21.56
N ILE A 123 -2.32 -7.19 21.71
CA ILE A 123 -0.85 -7.03 21.79
C ILE A 123 -0.25 -6.44 20.50
N LEU A 124 -0.96 -6.55 19.38
CA LEU A 124 -0.54 -6.08 18.06
C LEU A 124 -1.16 -4.73 17.68
N LYS A 125 -1.93 -4.10 18.58
CA LYS A 125 -2.38 -2.73 18.40
C LYS A 125 -1.27 -1.78 18.80
N SER A 126 -0.97 -0.81 17.94
CA SER A 126 0.05 0.20 18.18
C SER A 126 -0.52 1.61 18.02
N SER A 127 0.33 2.63 18.01
CA SER A 127 -0.06 4.04 18.14
C SER A 127 -1.08 4.50 17.09
N ARG A 128 -1.06 3.91 15.88
CA ARG A 128 -1.97 4.30 14.79
C ARG A 128 -3.28 3.52 14.80
N TYR A 129 -3.42 2.47 15.62
CA TYR A 129 -4.64 1.66 15.69
C TYR A 129 -5.88 2.52 15.94
N LYS A 130 -5.83 3.40 16.96
CA LYS A 130 -7.00 4.22 17.31
C LYS A 130 -7.44 5.09 16.14
N LEU A 131 -6.50 5.76 15.48
CA LEU A 131 -6.80 6.63 14.35
C LEU A 131 -7.49 5.84 13.23
N TYR A 132 -6.86 4.77 12.74
CA TYR A 132 -7.31 4.12 11.50
C TYR A 132 -8.35 3.02 11.70
N MET A 133 -8.32 2.30 12.83
CA MET A 133 -9.21 1.17 13.11
C MET A 133 -10.36 1.52 14.05
N VAL A 134 -10.44 2.76 14.54
CA VAL A 134 -11.53 3.22 15.41
C VAL A 134 -12.10 4.54 14.92
N ASP A 135 -11.29 5.59 14.82
CA ASP A 135 -11.80 6.95 14.53
C ASP A 135 -12.20 7.09 13.05
N GLN A 136 -11.34 6.65 12.12
CA GLN A 136 -11.57 6.76 10.68
C GLN A 136 -12.69 5.84 10.15
N ILE A 137 -13.18 4.89 10.96
CA ILE A 137 -14.34 4.05 10.60
C ILE A 137 -15.55 4.91 10.23
N GLN A 138 -15.75 6.06 10.88
CA GLN A 138 -16.90 6.91 10.55
C GLN A 138 -16.90 7.44 9.10
N HIS A 139 -15.74 7.43 8.43
CA HIS A 139 -15.56 7.91 7.06
C HIS A 139 -15.31 6.80 6.04
N TRP A 140 -14.59 5.74 6.44
CA TRP A 140 -14.03 4.75 5.51
C TRP A 140 -14.49 3.31 5.77
N ASP A 141 -15.46 3.08 6.65
CA ASP A 141 -15.85 1.70 7.04
C ASP A 141 -16.31 0.82 5.89
N ASP A 142 -16.91 1.39 4.83
CA ASP A 142 -17.35 0.67 3.63
C ASP A 142 -16.29 0.61 2.51
N THR A 143 -15.09 1.14 2.76
CA THR A 143 -13.95 1.14 1.84
C THR A 143 -12.75 0.47 2.55
N PRO A 144 -12.80 -0.83 2.87
CA PRO A 144 -11.75 -1.51 3.61
C PRO A 144 -10.36 -1.48 2.93
N THR A 145 -10.27 -1.28 1.61
CA THR A 145 -8.97 -1.06 0.93
C THR A 145 -8.28 0.24 1.35
N TYR A 146 -8.93 1.13 2.11
CA TYR A 146 -8.28 2.29 2.73
C TYR A 146 -7.09 1.90 3.61
N ILE A 147 -7.12 0.73 4.26
CA ILE A 147 -5.96 0.22 5.02
C ILE A 147 -4.76 -0.03 4.11
N LEU A 148 -4.99 -0.48 2.87
CA LEU A 148 -3.94 -0.67 1.87
C LEU A 148 -3.40 0.66 1.35
N ASP A 149 -4.27 1.68 1.26
CA ASP A 149 -3.92 3.04 0.85
C ASP A 149 -2.89 3.64 1.83
N GLU A 150 -3.27 3.67 3.10
CA GLU A 150 -2.39 4.12 4.20
C GLU A 150 -1.09 3.33 4.24
N TRP A 151 -1.17 1.99 4.17
CA TRP A 151 0.01 1.14 4.20
C TRP A 151 0.98 1.46 3.06
N ASN A 152 0.47 1.57 1.83
CA ASN A 152 1.29 1.88 0.67
C ASN A 152 1.92 3.27 0.79
N CYS A 153 1.18 4.28 1.25
CA CYS A 153 1.72 5.61 1.52
C CYS A 153 2.80 5.60 2.62
N TYR A 154 2.63 4.82 3.70
CA TYR A 154 3.68 4.64 4.71
C TYR A 154 4.93 3.96 4.13
N ILE A 155 4.77 2.98 3.23
CA ILE A 155 5.91 2.36 2.53
C ILE A 155 6.62 3.39 1.65
N LEU A 156 5.89 4.19 0.86
CA LEU A 156 6.48 5.23 0.01
C LEU A 156 7.25 6.27 0.83
N GLY A 157 6.67 6.73 1.95
CA GLY A 157 7.36 7.61 2.89
C GLY A 157 8.63 6.98 3.44
N ALA A 158 8.56 5.73 3.92
CA ALA A 158 9.73 5.00 4.42
C ALA A 158 10.83 4.82 3.35
N GLU A 159 10.45 4.50 2.10
CA GLU A 159 11.38 4.42 0.97
C GLU A 159 12.06 5.77 0.72
N CYS A 160 11.33 6.89 0.81
CA CYS A 160 11.90 8.23 0.70
C CYS A 160 12.86 8.56 1.84
N ALA A 161 12.51 8.23 3.08
CA ALA A 161 13.38 8.49 4.23
C ALA A 161 14.71 7.73 4.14
N ILE A 162 14.68 6.48 3.69
CA ILE A 162 15.88 5.66 3.46
C ILE A 162 16.69 6.18 2.28
N ASP A 163 16.03 6.60 1.19
CA ASP A 163 16.69 7.24 0.05
C ASP A 163 17.41 8.53 0.50
N ASP A 164 16.76 9.37 1.29
CA ASP A 164 17.34 10.60 1.83
C ASP A 164 18.55 10.28 2.75
N TYR A 165 18.46 9.26 3.61
CA TYR A 165 19.60 8.79 4.43
C TYR A 165 20.79 8.34 3.57
N ASN A 166 20.54 7.50 2.57
CA ASN A 166 21.58 6.96 1.69
C ASN A 166 22.27 8.03 0.85
N ASN A 167 21.55 9.12 0.55
CA ASN A 167 22.09 10.26 -0.19
C ASN A 167 22.67 11.35 0.73
N ASN A 168 22.83 11.08 2.03
CA ASN A 168 23.35 12.02 3.04
C ASN A 168 22.57 13.35 3.08
N LEU A 169 21.26 13.31 2.85
CA LEU A 169 20.40 14.46 3.03
C LEU A 169 20.11 14.69 4.52
N PRO A 170 19.81 15.93 4.95
CA PRO A 170 19.44 16.21 6.33
C PRO A 170 18.23 15.37 6.76
N LEU A 171 18.33 14.74 7.91
CA LEU A 171 17.26 13.93 8.50
C LEU A 171 16.72 14.59 9.76
N GLU A 172 15.44 14.38 9.99
CA GLU A 172 14.78 14.68 11.26
C GLU A 172 14.56 13.39 12.08
N LYS A 173 14.39 13.54 13.39
CA LYS A 173 13.98 12.42 14.24
C LYS A 173 12.51 12.10 13.96
N THR A 174 12.21 10.89 13.53
CA THR A 174 10.88 10.46 13.10
C THR A 174 10.67 8.96 13.36
N ASN A 175 9.44 8.48 13.13
CA ASN A 175 9.06 7.07 13.08
C ASN A 175 8.78 6.61 11.63
N ALA A 176 9.49 7.17 10.65
CA ALA A 176 9.24 6.99 9.21
C ALA A 176 9.08 5.54 8.75
N VAL A 177 9.77 4.58 9.37
CA VAL A 177 9.67 3.15 9.01
C VAL A 177 8.68 2.35 9.86
N SER A 178 8.21 2.88 10.99
CA SER A 178 7.34 2.14 11.91
C SER A 178 5.98 1.82 11.27
N GLY A 179 5.45 2.76 10.47
CA GLY A 179 4.17 2.59 9.78
C GLY A 179 4.17 1.41 8.82
N ALA A 180 5.31 1.12 8.17
CA ALA A 180 5.45 -0.01 7.26
C ALA A 180 5.23 -1.36 7.98
N LEU A 181 5.80 -1.54 9.19
CA LEU A 181 5.57 -2.73 10.02
C LEU A 181 4.14 -2.77 10.56
N GLU A 182 3.69 -1.67 11.17
CA GLU A 182 2.38 -1.60 11.83
C GLU A 182 1.23 -1.94 10.86
N PHE A 183 1.24 -1.34 9.68
CA PHE A 183 0.22 -1.62 8.67
C PHE A 183 0.41 -2.95 7.94
N SER A 184 1.59 -3.58 8.00
CA SER A 184 1.75 -4.96 7.53
C SER A 184 0.90 -5.92 8.36
N ILE A 185 0.85 -5.71 9.68
CA ILE A 185 0.02 -6.49 10.60
C ILE A 185 -1.46 -6.23 10.33
N TYR A 186 -1.86 -4.97 10.19
CA TYR A 186 -3.24 -4.60 9.89
C TYR A 186 -3.70 -5.13 8.54
N THR A 187 -2.82 -5.17 7.56
CA THR A 187 -3.10 -5.75 6.24
C THR A 187 -3.20 -7.28 6.30
N ALA A 188 -2.39 -7.95 7.12
CA ALA A 188 -2.54 -9.38 7.37
C ALA A 188 -3.91 -9.69 7.99
N ALA A 189 -4.36 -8.88 8.96
CA ALA A 189 -5.71 -8.98 9.53
C ALA A 189 -6.80 -8.68 8.50
N PHE A 190 -6.61 -7.71 7.60
CA PHE A 190 -7.52 -7.43 6.48
C PHE A 190 -7.67 -8.65 5.56
N ALA A 191 -6.56 -9.25 5.15
CA ALA A 191 -6.55 -10.44 4.31
C ALA A 191 -7.20 -11.65 5.00
N LEU A 192 -6.90 -11.87 6.28
CA LEU A 192 -7.52 -12.92 7.08
C LEU A 192 -9.04 -12.72 7.21
N ALA A 193 -9.49 -11.47 7.40
CA ALA A 193 -10.91 -11.14 7.44
C ALA A 193 -11.60 -11.45 6.11
N ILE A 194 -10.98 -11.12 4.96
CA ILE A 194 -11.50 -11.46 3.63
C ILE A 194 -11.55 -12.97 3.47
N LYS A 195 -10.48 -13.71 3.80
CA LYS A 195 -10.44 -15.16 3.68
C LYS A 195 -11.58 -15.84 4.45
N ASN A 196 -11.89 -15.35 5.65
CA ASN A 196 -12.92 -15.95 6.50
C ASN A 196 -14.35 -15.54 6.13
N ILE A 197 -14.55 -14.28 5.73
CA ILE A 197 -15.91 -13.75 5.44
C ILE A 197 -16.29 -13.95 3.98
N ASN A 198 -15.32 -13.85 3.07
CA ASN A 198 -15.50 -13.96 1.63
C ASN A 198 -14.40 -14.84 0.98
N PRO A 199 -14.40 -16.15 1.29
CA PRO A 199 -13.37 -17.08 0.80
C PRO A 199 -13.33 -17.17 -0.72
N VAL A 200 -14.47 -17.07 -1.41
CA VAL A 200 -14.52 -17.12 -2.88
C VAL A 200 -13.79 -15.92 -3.50
N PHE A 201 -13.93 -14.72 -2.94
CA PHE A 201 -13.16 -13.57 -3.39
C PHE A 201 -11.68 -13.75 -3.07
N TRP A 202 -11.34 -14.22 -1.86
CA TRP A 202 -9.95 -14.47 -1.49
C TRP A 202 -9.26 -15.44 -2.45
N GLU A 203 -9.90 -16.57 -2.77
CA GLU A 203 -9.28 -17.59 -3.62
C GLU A 203 -9.11 -17.14 -5.07
N ASN A 204 -10.06 -16.38 -5.60
CA ASN A 204 -10.05 -16.00 -7.01
C ASN A 204 -9.33 -14.67 -7.31
N ASN A 205 -9.16 -13.79 -6.31
CA ASN A 205 -8.51 -12.49 -6.51
C ASN A 205 -6.99 -12.58 -6.31
N THR A 206 -6.31 -13.12 -7.31
CA THR A 206 -4.84 -13.23 -7.32
C THR A 206 -4.16 -11.86 -7.27
N GLN A 207 -4.73 -10.85 -7.93
CA GLN A 207 -4.20 -9.49 -7.96
C GLN A 207 -4.05 -8.90 -6.54
N LEU A 208 -5.06 -9.06 -5.68
CA LEU A 208 -5.00 -8.60 -4.29
C LEU A 208 -3.94 -9.36 -3.49
N LYS A 209 -3.91 -10.71 -3.58
CA LYS A 209 -2.91 -11.53 -2.89
C LYS A 209 -1.48 -11.12 -3.29
N CYS A 210 -1.23 -10.97 -4.59
CA CYS A 210 0.08 -10.58 -5.11
C CYS A 210 0.46 -9.15 -4.69
N PHE A 211 -0.50 -8.22 -4.65
CA PHE A 211 -0.25 -6.86 -4.18
C PHE A 211 0.10 -6.81 -2.69
N ILE A 212 -0.58 -7.60 -1.85
CA ILE A 212 -0.24 -7.70 -0.44
C ILE A 212 1.17 -8.28 -0.27
N LYS A 213 1.49 -9.38 -0.97
CA LYS A 213 2.83 -9.97 -0.94
C LYS A 213 3.90 -8.97 -1.39
N TYR A 214 3.66 -8.28 -2.50
CA TYR A 214 4.56 -7.24 -3.02
C TYR A 214 4.85 -6.16 -1.98
N ASN A 215 3.82 -5.64 -1.32
CA ASN A 215 4.00 -4.61 -0.30
C ASN A 215 4.57 -5.16 1.01
N LEU A 216 4.31 -6.42 1.39
CA LEU A 216 4.96 -7.05 2.55
C LEU A 216 6.47 -7.10 2.35
N ILE A 217 6.93 -7.47 1.14
CA ILE A 217 8.37 -7.48 0.80
C ILE A 217 8.95 -6.06 0.88
N ARG A 218 8.26 -5.06 0.33
CA ARG A 218 8.71 -3.66 0.39
C ARG A 218 8.76 -3.17 1.84
N ALA A 219 7.71 -3.41 2.60
CA ALA A 219 7.59 -3.02 4.00
C ALA A 219 8.68 -3.67 4.87
N GLU A 220 8.93 -4.97 4.72
CA GLU A 220 9.99 -5.67 5.44
C GLU A 220 11.35 -5.09 5.08
N LYS A 221 11.60 -4.85 3.78
CA LYS A 221 12.86 -4.28 3.32
C LYS A 221 13.12 -2.90 3.94
N VAL A 222 12.15 -1.98 3.87
CA VAL A 222 12.34 -0.64 4.43
C VAL A 222 12.44 -0.67 5.95
N PHE A 223 11.65 -1.50 6.62
CA PHE A 223 11.73 -1.64 8.07
C PHE A 223 13.09 -2.18 8.51
N ASN A 224 13.58 -3.27 7.90
CA ASN A 224 14.88 -3.86 8.25
C ASN A 224 16.05 -2.90 7.93
N THR A 225 15.95 -2.14 6.85
CA THR A 225 16.99 -1.17 6.47
C THR A 225 16.98 0.02 7.43
N GLY A 226 15.81 0.54 7.78
CA GLY A 226 15.70 1.81 8.51
C GLY A 226 15.58 1.69 10.03
N SER A 227 15.15 0.55 10.58
CA SER A 227 14.89 0.42 12.03
C SER A 227 16.14 0.61 12.91
N GLY A 228 17.33 0.31 12.37
CA GLY A 228 18.62 0.55 13.04
C GLY A 228 19.20 1.96 12.82
N ILE A 229 18.58 2.78 11.96
CA ILE A 229 19.01 4.17 11.77
C ILE A 229 18.50 4.99 12.96
N GLU A 230 19.41 5.64 13.68
CA GLU A 230 19.10 6.39 14.90
C GLU A 230 17.95 7.39 14.69
N HIS A 231 17.91 8.09 13.56
CA HIS A 231 16.87 9.07 13.24
C HIS A 231 15.48 8.47 13.07
N PHE A 232 15.37 7.19 12.70
CA PHE A 232 14.10 6.51 12.45
C PHE A 232 13.69 5.56 13.59
N HIS A 233 14.58 5.35 14.56
CA HIS A 233 14.35 4.45 15.66
C HIS A 233 13.25 4.95 16.61
N TYR A 234 12.25 4.10 16.86
CA TYR A 234 11.13 4.36 17.74
C TYR A 234 10.76 3.08 18.51
N GLY A 235 10.93 3.08 19.84
CA GLY A 235 10.86 1.83 20.64
C GLY A 235 9.55 1.04 20.55
N GLU A 236 8.44 1.70 20.20
CA GLU A 236 7.15 1.03 19.95
C GLU A 236 7.22 0.06 18.75
N GLN A 237 8.06 0.36 17.74
CA GLN A 237 8.24 -0.52 16.59
C GLN A 237 8.92 -1.83 16.98
N ASP A 238 9.84 -1.79 17.95
CA ASP A 238 10.52 -2.97 18.46
C ASP A 238 9.57 -3.80 19.31
N ARG A 239 8.78 -3.14 20.19
CA ARG A 239 7.71 -3.80 20.95
C ARG A 239 6.78 -4.54 20.00
N LEU A 240 6.33 -3.88 18.93
CA LEU A 240 5.39 -4.44 17.98
C LEU A 240 5.98 -5.62 17.20
N LEU A 241 7.24 -5.52 16.74
CA LEU A 241 7.92 -6.63 16.08
C LEU A 241 8.11 -7.82 17.03
N GLN A 242 8.57 -7.58 18.27
CA GLN A 242 8.75 -8.64 19.26
C GLN A 242 7.42 -9.31 19.62
N ALA A 243 6.33 -8.53 19.74
CA ALA A 243 5.00 -9.07 19.95
C ALA A 243 4.57 -9.97 18.78
N LEU A 244 4.74 -9.50 17.53
CA LEU A 244 4.44 -10.27 16.33
C LEU A 244 5.23 -11.59 16.30
N LEU A 245 6.52 -11.55 16.61
CA LEU A 245 7.41 -12.71 16.53
C LEU A 245 7.19 -13.74 17.65
N LYS A 246 6.95 -13.28 18.89
CA LYS A 246 7.10 -14.12 20.08
C LYS A 246 5.82 -14.29 20.90
N HIS A 247 4.88 -13.35 20.83
CA HIS A 247 3.71 -13.42 21.71
C HIS A 247 2.75 -14.53 21.26
N PRO A 248 2.20 -15.35 22.19
CA PRO A 248 1.25 -16.42 21.83
C PRO A 248 0.01 -15.89 21.10
N ASP A 249 -0.56 -14.75 21.52
CA ASP A 249 -1.76 -14.18 20.88
C ASP A 249 -1.54 -13.74 19.42
N ALA A 250 -0.29 -13.55 19.00
CA ALA A 250 0.04 -13.22 17.61
C ALA A 250 0.19 -14.47 16.71
N GLN A 251 0.02 -15.69 17.26
CA GLN A 251 0.20 -16.95 16.52
C GLN A 251 -0.66 -17.05 15.26
N GLY A 252 -1.93 -16.67 15.33
CA GLY A 252 -2.83 -16.72 14.17
C GLY A 252 -2.37 -15.84 13.00
N ILE A 253 -1.84 -14.64 13.30
CA ILE A 253 -1.27 -13.76 12.27
C ILE A 253 0.03 -14.33 11.71
N ARG A 254 0.92 -14.87 12.57
CA ARG A 254 2.16 -15.52 12.10
C ARG A 254 1.88 -16.70 11.18
N ASP A 255 0.97 -17.59 11.55
CA ASP A 255 0.63 -18.76 10.75
C ASP A 255 0.01 -18.37 9.43
N PHE A 256 -0.84 -17.34 9.43
CA PHE A 256 -1.41 -16.79 8.21
C PHE A 256 -0.34 -16.20 7.28
N LEU A 257 0.59 -15.40 7.82
CA LEU A 257 1.72 -14.85 7.05
C LEU A 257 2.61 -15.96 6.47
N LYS A 258 2.88 -17.03 7.22
CA LYS A 258 3.63 -18.20 6.73
C LYS A 258 2.91 -18.93 5.62
N LEU A 259 1.60 -19.11 5.75
CA LEU A 259 0.78 -19.88 4.82
C LEU A 259 0.57 -19.14 3.49
N GLU A 260 0.22 -17.85 3.55
CA GLU A 260 -0.21 -17.09 2.36
C GLU A 260 0.90 -16.22 1.77
N PHE A 261 1.93 -15.88 2.55
CA PHE A 261 2.89 -14.84 2.20
C PHE A 261 4.34 -15.20 2.56
N ASP A 262 4.69 -16.49 2.49
CA ASP A 262 6.04 -17.01 2.65
C ASP A 262 6.75 -16.61 3.97
N GLY A 263 5.97 -16.26 4.99
CA GLY A 263 6.52 -15.90 6.30
C GLY A 263 7.24 -14.57 6.34
N ILE A 264 6.95 -13.63 5.42
CA ILE A 264 7.51 -12.28 5.46
C ILE A 264 7.26 -11.65 6.85
N PHE A 265 8.26 -10.97 7.41
CA PHE A 265 8.42 -10.49 8.78
C PHE A 265 8.60 -11.55 9.88
N VAL A 266 8.18 -12.80 9.68
CA VAL A 266 8.09 -13.80 10.75
C VAL A 266 9.11 -14.93 10.63
N ASP A 267 9.64 -15.19 9.44
CA ASP A 267 10.73 -16.14 9.18
C ASP A 267 12.07 -15.40 9.16
N TYR A 268 12.45 -14.82 10.30
CA TYR A 268 13.67 -14.01 10.43
C TYR A 268 14.98 -14.82 10.24
N ASN A 269 14.91 -16.15 10.22
CA ASN A 269 16.08 -17.05 10.18
C ASN A 269 16.39 -17.66 8.79
N LYS A 270 15.76 -17.17 7.72
CA LYS A 270 15.94 -17.72 6.36
C LYS A 270 16.77 -16.83 5.41
N LYS A 271 17.38 -15.74 5.90
CA LYS A 271 18.21 -14.83 5.09
C LYS A 271 19.61 -14.69 5.68
#